data_AF-U1MTI4-F1
#
_entry.id   AF-U1MTI4-F1
#
_cell.length_a   1.000
_cell.length_b   1.000
_cell.length_c   1.000
_cell.angle_alpha   90.00
_cell.angle_beta   90.00
_cell.angle_gamma   90.00
#
_symmetry.space_group_name_H-M   'P 1'
#
loop_
_entity.id
_entity.type
_entity.pdbx_description
1 polymer ?
#
loop_
_entity_poly.entity_id
_entity_poly.type
_entity_poly.pdbx_seq_one_letter_code
_entity_poly.pdbx_strand_id
1 'polypeptide(L)'
;MPMSREELLEADETPIIIAPSGMLSGGFSPTYLLEFCQRYDDARVILCGYQAEGTPGRQLGDAIEEDLERVGVTLPSNGLNRGIPDEGDGTRVKVPVSWISRYHGLSAHAAQNTLLQFARQVSPSQVYLIHGEQEQQEKMAQHLVDNLDSVSEIQLTGMMHPVSVAPDLPEEEIVGDRPAKRILDERGADIAVGDNAQFGSDAIHGTLSEFSDQIEALELALRTLSGQLAVERHDSGFSEEDIRRIVRDEMDEIVREAVEENQSN
;
A
#
# COMPACT_ATOMS: atom_id res chain seq x y z
N MET A 1 35.86 10.78 -9.74
CA MET A 1 35.01 9.75 -9.11
C MET A 1 33.82 10.46 -8.50
N PRO A 2 32.59 9.90 -8.54
CA PRO A 2 31.53 10.41 -7.70
C PRO A 2 31.99 10.35 -6.24
N MET A 3 31.70 11.41 -5.50
CA MET A 3 32.04 11.57 -4.09
C MET A 3 31.35 10.47 -3.26
N SER A 4 32.01 9.96 -2.22
CA SER A 4 31.39 9.05 -1.26
C SER A 4 30.30 9.80 -0.47
N ARG A 5 29.38 9.07 0.16
CA ARG A 5 28.33 9.70 0.98
C ARG A 5 28.90 10.41 2.21
N GLU A 6 30.01 9.90 2.75
CA GLU A 6 30.72 10.52 3.88
C GLU A 6 31.40 11.80 3.43
N GLU A 7 32.14 11.74 2.31
CA GLU A 7 32.79 12.90 1.71
C GLU A 7 31.76 14.00 1.38
N LEU A 8 30.55 13.62 0.96
CA LEU A 8 29.45 14.57 0.71
C LEU A 8 28.96 15.27 1.97
N LEU A 9 28.94 14.60 3.12
CA LEU A 9 28.56 15.20 4.40
C LEU A 9 29.67 15.98 5.08
N GLU A 10 30.91 15.84 4.62
CA GLU A 10 32.09 16.56 5.14
C GLU A 10 32.54 17.69 4.21
N ALA A 11 31.90 17.84 3.05
CA ALA A 11 32.20 18.90 2.10
C ALA A 11 31.88 20.28 2.69
N ASP A 12 32.70 21.28 2.32
CA ASP A 12 32.50 22.68 2.73
C ASP A 12 31.21 23.29 2.13
N GLU A 13 30.66 22.70 1.07
CA GLU A 13 29.42 23.12 0.42
C GLU A 13 28.21 22.42 1.04
N THR A 14 27.12 23.15 1.30
CA THR A 14 25.86 22.57 1.80
C THR A 14 25.20 21.70 0.72
N PRO A 15 25.15 20.36 0.86
CA PRO A 15 24.60 19.50 -0.18
C PRO A 15 23.07 19.54 -0.18
N ILE A 16 22.46 19.55 -1.37
CA ILE A 16 21.04 19.22 -1.53
C ILE A 16 20.95 17.70 -1.77
N ILE A 17 20.34 16.98 -0.81
CA ILE A 17 20.25 15.53 -0.85
C ILE A 17 18.82 15.12 -1.20
N ILE A 18 18.68 14.32 -2.26
CA ILE A 18 17.44 13.63 -2.61
C ILE A 18 17.69 12.14 -2.43
N ALA A 19 16.98 11.51 -1.49
CA ALA A 19 17.20 10.12 -1.14
C ALA A 19 15.87 9.38 -0.90
N PRO A 20 15.78 8.10 -1.27
CA PRO A 20 14.67 7.24 -0.87
C PRO A 20 14.85 6.80 0.59
N SER A 21 13.80 6.45 1.33
CA SER A 21 12.37 6.49 0.95
C SER A 21 11.70 7.82 1.33
N GLY A 22 10.60 8.17 0.62
CA GLY A 22 9.89 9.45 0.81
C GLY A 22 9.14 9.62 2.13
N MET A 23 9.03 8.56 2.94
CA MET A 23 8.37 8.56 4.26
C MET A 23 9.34 8.24 5.41
N LEU A 24 10.65 8.14 5.13
CA LEU A 24 11.69 7.80 6.09
C LEU A 24 11.55 6.40 6.73
N SER A 25 10.76 5.51 6.13
CA SER A 25 10.53 4.15 6.63
C SER A 25 11.59 3.14 6.17
N GLY A 26 12.61 3.59 5.44
CA GLY A 26 13.67 2.75 4.90
C GLY A 26 14.50 3.50 3.85
N GLY A 27 15.49 2.84 3.26
CA GLY A 27 16.43 3.46 2.33
C GLY A 27 17.40 4.45 3.01
N PHE A 28 18.05 5.33 2.24
CA PHE A 28 19.09 6.23 2.74
C PHE A 28 18.57 7.54 3.37
N SER A 29 17.33 7.95 3.14
CA SER A 29 16.75 9.16 3.73
C SER A 29 16.70 9.17 5.26
N PRO A 30 16.32 8.08 5.98
CA PRO A 30 16.46 8.04 7.44
C PRO A 30 17.91 8.18 7.89
N THR A 31 18.86 7.61 7.14
CA THR A 31 20.29 7.73 7.43
C THR A 31 20.77 9.18 7.32
N TYR A 32 20.42 9.90 6.26
CA TYR A 32 20.83 11.30 6.13
C TYR A 32 20.23 12.18 7.21
N LEU A 33 18.96 11.97 7.57
CA LEU A 33 18.33 12.71 8.67
C LEU A 33 19.04 12.45 10.00
N LEU A 34 19.39 11.19 10.29
CA LEU A 34 20.15 10.82 11.48
C LEU A 34 21.50 11.54 11.51
N GLU A 35 22.25 11.50 10.40
CA GLU A 35 23.57 12.13 10.29
C GLU A 35 23.48 13.65 10.38
N PHE A 36 22.45 14.27 9.79
CA PHE A 36 22.19 15.70 9.93
C PHE A 36 21.99 16.10 11.39
N CYS A 37 21.16 15.36 12.12
CA CYS A 37 20.92 15.62 13.53
C CYS A 37 22.18 15.41 14.42
N GLN A 38 23.16 14.63 13.96
CA GLN A 38 24.39 14.35 14.70
C GLN A 38 25.53 15.33 14.37
N ARG A 39 25.58 15.82 13.13
CA ARG A 39 26.72 16.58 12.60
C ARG A 39 26.47 18.07 12.43
N TYR A 40 25.21 18.49 12.26
CA TYR A 40 24.86 19.84 11.88
C TYR A 40 24.00 20.53 12.95
N ASP A 41 24.25 21.82 13.14
CA ASP A 41 23.44 22.68 14.02
C ASP A 41 22.17 23.20 13.31
N ASP A 42 22.17 23.25 11.98
CA ASP A 42 21.03 23.65 11.16
C ASP A 42 20.92 22.79 9.89
N ALA A 43 19.70 22.39 9.53
CA ALA A 43 19.38 21.66 8.32
C ALA A 43 17.94 21.92 7.88
N ARG A 44 17.60 21.51 6.66
CA ARG A 44 16.23 21.61 6.13
C ARG A 44 15.76 20.27 5.61
N VAL A 45 14.59 19.85 6.07
CA VAL A 45 13.86 18.67 5.62
C VAL A 45 12.58 19.14 4.95
N ILE A 46 12.40 18.77 3.68
CA ILE A 46 11.22 19.14 2.90
C ILE A 46 10.43 17.88 2.60
N LEU A 47 9.25 17.74 3.22
CA LEU A 47 8.32 16.66 2.95
C LEU A 47 7.49 17.02 1.71
N CYS A 48 7.74 16.32 0.59
CA CYS A 48 7.20 16.66 -0.73
C CYS A 48 5.91 15.91 -1.11
N GLY A 49 5.41 15.03 -0.25
CA GLY A 49 4.27 14.16 -0.55
C GLY A 49 3.55 13.66 0.69
N TYR A 50 2.50 12.87 0.47
CA TYR A 50 1.70 12.28 1.53
C TYR A 50 2.56 11.42 2.47
N GLN A 51 2.27 11.50 3.77
CA GLN A 51 2.98 10.77 4.81
C GLN A 51 1.97 9.85 5.52
N ALA A 52 2.12 8.54 5.30
CA ALA A 52 1.19 7.56 5.84
C ALA A 52 1.31 7.44 7.36
N GLU A 53 0.19 7.13 8.02
CA GLU A 53 0.17 6.85 9.45
C GLU A 53 1.19 5.76 9.83
N GLY A 54 1.81 5.91 11.00
CA GLY A 54 2.84 5.01 11.49
C GLY A 54 4.23 5.21 10.88
N THR A 55 4.39 6.10 9.88
CA THR A 55 5.72 6.40 9.31
C THR A 55 6.46 7.49 10.10
N PRO A 56 7.80 7.48 10.15
CA PRO A 56 8.54 8.59 10.77
C PRO A 56 8.27 9.92 10.09
N GLY A 57 8.09 9.92 8.76
CA GLY A 57 7.70 11.12 8.02
C GLY A 57 6.36 11.72 8.44
N ARG A 58 5.38 10.89 8.86
CA ARG A 58 4.12 11.37 9.43
C ARG A 58 4.34 12.03 10.78
N GLN A 59 5.13 11.42 11.67
CA GLN A 59 5.47 12.00 12.97
C GLN A 59 6.16 13.37 12.84
N LEU A 60 7.05 13.53 11.84
CA LEU A 60 7.65 14.82 11.52
C LEU A 60 6.63 15.84 11.04
N GLY A 61 5.67 15.39 10.23
CA GLY A 61 4.54 16.19 9.77
C GLY A 61 3.70 16.68 10.94
N ASP A 62 3.19 15.76 11.76
CA ASP A 62 2.28 16.05 12.88
C ASP A 62 2.92 17.03 13.88
N ALA A 63 4.23 16.91 14.12
CA ALA A 63 4.96 17.85 14.98
C ALA A 63 4.94 19.31 14.50
N ILE A 64 4.80 19.55 13.19
CA ILE A 64 4.59 20.90 12.64
C ILE A 64 3.19 21.42 13.01
N GLU A 65 2.17 20.56 12.92
CA GLU A 65 0.78 20.93 13.22
C GLU A 65 0.57 21.17 14.72
N GLU A 66 1.28 20.41 15.56
CA GLU A 66 1.28 20.54 17.02
C GLU A 66 2.19 21.66 17.56
N ASP A 67 2.91 22.38 16.69
CA ASP A 67 3.85 23.46 17.04
C ASP A 67 4.89 23.05 18.11
N LEU A 68 5.42 21.83 17.98
CA LEU A 68 6.45 21.32 18.89
C LEU A 68 7.80 21.99 18.62
N GLU A 69 8.66 22.09 19.64
CA GLU A 69 10.04 22.55 19.43
C GLU A 69 10.91 21.46 18.78
N ARG A 70 10.75 20.21 19.24
CA ARG A 70 11.47 19.04 18.76
C ARG A 70 10.59 17.80 18.80
N VAL A 71 10.79 16.91 17.84
CA VAL A 71 10.10 15.61 17.76
C VAL A 71 11.09 14.46 17.85
N GLY A 72 10.76 13.47 18.68
CA GLY A 72 11.57 12.27 18.85
C GLY A 72 11.07 11.13 17.99
N VAL A 73 11.76 10.83 16.89
CA VAL A 73 11.39 9.78 15.92
C VAL A 73 12.37 8.62 15.97
N THR A 74 11.89 7.41 15.72
CA THR A 74 12.76 6.24 15.50
C THR A 74 12.95 6.08 14.00
N LEU A 75 14.19 6.20 13.55
CA LEU A 75 14.55 6.02 12.16
C LEU A 75 15.09 4.60 11.96
N PRO A 76 14.62 3.86 10.94
CA PRO A 76 15.22 2.59 10.56
C PRO A 76 16.57 2.90 9.89
N SER A 77 17.59 3.15 10.70
CA SER A 77 18.98 3.41 10.30
C SER A 77 19.88 3.44 11.53
N ASN A 78 21.11 2.97 11.36
CA ASN A 78 22.16 2.98 12.38
C ASN A 78 23.33 3.93 12.02
N GLY A 79 23.18 4.74 10.97
CA GLY A 79 24.21 5.66 10.47
C GLY A 79 24.93 5.15 9.22
N LEU A 80 25.72 6.03 8.58
CA LEU A 80 26.30 5.84 7.23
C LEU A 80 27.23 4.63 7.05
N ASN A 81 27.63 3.95 8.14
CA ASN A 81 28.57 2.82 8.14
C ASN A 81 28.14 1.61 8.98
N ARG A 82 26.86 1.52 9.38
CA ARG A 82 26.40 0.47 10.32
C ARG A 82 25.35 -0.47 9.72
N GLY A 83 25.46 -0.76 8.43
CA GLY A 83 24.60 -1.72 7.72
C GLY A 83 23.51 -1.05 6.89
N ILE A 84 22.67 -1.88 6.26
CA ILE A 84 21.53 -1.43 5.46
C ILE A 84 20.47 -0.86 6.44
N PRO A 85 19.88 0.31 6.16
CA PRO A 85 18.92 0.97 7.04
C PRO A 85 17.69 0.11 7.43
N ASP A 86 17.42 -1.00 6.73
CA ASP A 86 16.24 -1.83 6.92
C ASP A 86 16.44 -3.05 7.88
N GLU A 87 17.61 -3.19 8.52
CA GLU A 87 17.87 -4.26 9.50
C GLU A 87 18.22 -3.72 10.90
N GLY A 88 17.28 -3.81 11.86
CA GLY A 88 17.50 -3.57 13.30
C GLY A 88 16.43 -2.71 14.00
N ASP A 89 16.59 -2.48 15.32
CA ASP A 89 15.67 -1.72 16.19
C ASP A 89 15.58 -0.20 15.89
N GLY A 90 16.28 0.26 14.85
CA GLY A 90 16.38 1.67 14.48
C GLY A 90 17.11 2.55 15.50
N THR A 91 17.41 3.79 15.12
CA THR A 91 18.00 4.79 16.01
C THR A 91 16.99 5.87 16.32
N ARG A 92 16.77 6.12 17.62
CA ARG A 92 15.93 7.24 18.06
C ARG A 92 16.71 8.54 18.00
N VAL A 93 16.14 9.54 17.34
CA VAL A 93 16.74 10.86 17.17
C VAL A 93 15.72 11.96 17.48
N LYS A 94 16.22 13.11 17.96
CA LYS A 94 15.39 14.31 18.20
C LYS A 94 15.62 15.32 17.10
N VAL A 95 14.62 15.48 16.23
CA VAL A 95 14.66 16.42 15.11
C VAL A 95 14.08 17.78 15.55
N PRO A 96 14.76 18.91 15.32
CA PRO A 96 14.17 20.23 15.49
C PRO A 96 13.02 20.44 14.51
N VAL A 97 11.86 20.90 14.98
CA VAL A 97 10.71 21.15 14.09
C VAL A 97 10.98 22.32 13.15
N SER A 98 11.84 23.27 13.56
CA SER A 98 12.31 24.36 12.70
C SER A 98 13.02 23.90 11.42
N TRP A 99 13.52 22.67 11.38
CA TRP A 99 14.14 22.08 10.18
C TRP A 99 13.10 21.58 9.17
N ILE A 100 11.88 21.28 9.62
CA ILE A 100 10.90 20.52 8.85
C ILE A 100 9.94 21.50 8.14
N SER A 101 9.68 21.25 6.87
CA SER A 101 8.70 21.98 6.08
C SER A 101 7.94 21.04 5.16
N ARG A 102 6.71 21.39 4.79
CA ARG A 102 5.92 20.64 3.80
C ARG A 102 5.84 21.42 2.51
N TYR A 103 6.09 20.75 1.40
CA TYR A 103 5.84 21.28 0.07
C TYR A 103 4.70 20.51 -0.59
N HIS A 104 3.59 21.21 -0.82
CA HIS A 104 2.43 20.67 -1.53
C HIS A 104 2.60 20.94 -3.03
N GLY A 105 2.37 19.93 -3.88
CA GLY A 105 2.38 20.09 -5.34
C GLY A 105 3.36 19.22 -6.11
N LEU A 106 4.20 18.43 -5.43
CA LEU A 106 5.02 17.38 -6.07
C LEU A 106 4.40 15.98 -5.95
N SER A 107 3.25 15.85 -5.27
CA SER A 107 2.52 14.59 -5.21
C SER A 107 1.94 14.26 -6.59
N ALA A 108 2.11 13.01 -7.02
CA ALA A 108 1.46 12.48 -8.22
C ALA A 108 -0.03 12.17 -8.00
N HIS A 109 -0.53 12.26 -6.76
CA HIS A 109 -1.94 12.03 -6.46
C HIS A 109 -2.82 13.20 -6.91
N ALA A 110 -3.96 12.88 -7.50
CA ALA A 110 -4.98 13.84 -7.85
C ALA A 110 -5.51 14.56 -6.59
N ALA A 111 -5.62 15.88 -6.66
CA ALA A 111 -6.25 16.66 -5.60
C ALA A 111 -7.78 16.43 -5.56
N GLN A 112 -8.43 16.78 -4.45
CA GLN A 112 -9.89 16.65 -4.26
C GLN A 112 -10.69 17.19 -5.45
N ASN A 113 -10.38 18.40 -5.92
CA ASN A 113 -11.06 19.00 -7.07
C ASN A 113 -10.81 18.26 -8.39
N THR A 114 -9.63 17.69 -8.57
CA THR A 114 -9.30 16.87 -9.75
C THR A 114 -10.11 15.58 -9.75
N LEU A 115 -10.26 14.93 -8.60
CA LEU A 115 -11.09 13.73 -8.44
C LEU A 115 -12.57 14.04 -8.67
N LEU A 116 -13.09 15.17 -8.14
CA LEU A 116 -14.45 15.62 -8.41
C LEU A 116 -14.67 15.90 -9.91
N GLN A 117 -13.74 16.58 -10.56
CA GLN A 117 -13.84 16.86 -12.00
C GLN A 117 -13.84 15.56 -12.82
N PHE A 118 -12.99 14.60 -12.46
CA PHE A 118 -13.00 13.27 -13.08
C PHE A 118 -14.35 12.57 -12.89
N ALA A 119 -14.88 12.56 -11.66
CA ALA A 119 -16.18 11.97 -11.36
C ALA A 119 -17.31 12.63 -12.18
N ARG A 120 -17.31 13.96 -12.32
CA ARG A 120 -18.29 14.67 -13.16
C ARG A 120 -18.21 14.29 -14.63
N GLN A 121 -17.00 14.11 -15.17
CA GLN A 121 -16.81 13.70 -16.56
C GLN A 121 -17.31 12.28 -16.82
N VAL A 122 -17.11 11.38 -15.88
CA VAL A 122 -17.59 9.99 -15.97
C VAL A 122 -19.09 9.90 -15.69
N SER A 123 -19.63 10.77 -14.81
CA SER A 123 -21.02 10.74 -14.33
C SER A 123 -21.46 9.35 -13.83
N PRO A 124 -20.75 8.76 -12.85
CA PRO A 124 -21.07 7.42 -12.36
C PRO A 124 -22.37 7.40 -11.55
N SER A 125 -23.03 6.23 -11.54
CA SER A 125 -24.15 5.90 -10.65
C SER A 125 -23.66 5.44 -9.27
N GLN A 126 -22.53 4.75 -9.21
CA GLN A 126 -21.93 4.23 -7.98
C GLN A 126 -20.45 4.63 -7.88
N VAL A 127 -20.01 5.00 -6.68
CA VAL A 127 -18.60 5.34 -6.39
C VAL A 127 -18.10 4.56 -5.19
N TYR A 128 -16.91 3.97 -5.32
CA TYR A 128 -16.23 3.23 -4.25
C TYR A 128 -14.91 3.91 -3.90
N LEU A 129 -14.73 4.31 -2.64
CA LEU A 129 -13.51 4.93 -2.13
C LEU A 129 -12.67 3.87 -1.40
N ILE A 130 -11.51 3.52 -1.97
CA ILE A 130 -10.70 2.38 -1.50
C ILE A 130 -9.44 2.83 -0.74
N HIS A 131 -8.63 3.68 -1.38
CA HIS A 131 -7.29 4.01 -0.88
C HIS A 131 -7.27 5.42 -0.29
N GLY A 132 -7.31 5.51 1.04
CA GLY A 132 -7.20 6.77 1.79
C GLY A 132 -7.47 6.55 3.28
N GLU A 133 -7.07 7.50 4.11
CA GLU A 133 -7.45 7.49 5.53
C GLU A 133 -8.96 7.59 5.66
N GLN A 134 -9.55 6.90 6.64
CA GLN A 134 -10.99 6.82 6.81
C GLN A 134 -11.64 8.21 6.89
N GLU A 135 -11.09 9.12 7.70
CA GLU A 135 -11.61 10.49 7.83
C GLU A 135 -11.56 11.26 6.50
N GLN A 136 -10.52 11.05 5.69
CA GLN A 136 -10.39 11.70 4.38
C GLN A 136 -11.33 11.09 3.35
N GLN A 137 -11.58 9.79 3.42
CA GLN A 137 -12.59 9.12 2.60
C GLN A 137 -13.99 9.64 2.94
N GLU A 138 -14.33 9.79 4.23
CA GLU A 138 -15.62 10.35 4.67
C GLU A 138 -15.82 11.78 4.17
N LYS A 139 -14.80 12.64 4.30
CA LYS A 139 -14.82 14.00 3.76
C LYS A 139 -14.97 14.01 2.24
N MET A 140 -14.27 13.12 1.54
CA MET A 140 -14.36 13.02 0.08
C MET A 140 -15.74 12.50 -0.35
N ALA A 141 -16.31 11.51 0.35
CA ALA A 141 -17.63 11.00 0.09
C ALA A 141 -18.69 12.10 0.23
N GLN A 142 -18.66 12.85 1.34
CA GLN A 142 -19.56 13.98 1.54
C GLN A 142 -19.37 15.03 0.44
N HIS A 143 -18.13 15.34 0.09
CA HIS A 143 -17.83 16.30 -0.97
C HIS A 143 -18.39 15.84 -2.33
N LEU A 144 -18.36 14.55 -2.64
CA LEU A 144 -18.95 13.99 -3.87
C LEU A 144 -20.48 14.06 -3.83
N VAL A 145 -21.12 13.69 -2.71
CA VAL A 145 -22.58 13.79 -2.54
C VAL A 145 -23.06 15.23 -2.76
N ASP A 146 -22.34 16.21 -2.21
CA ASP A 146 -22.72 17.62 -2.33
C ASP A 146 -22.55 18.19 -3.74
N ASN A 147 -21.79 17.51 -4.62
CA ASN A 147 -21.32 18.08 -5.89
C ASN A 147 -21.55 17.21 -7.14
N LEU A 148 -22.09 16.00 -6.99
CA LEU A 148 -22.48 15.10 -8.07
C LEU A 148 -23.96 14.70 -7.96
N ASP A 149 -24.74 15.08 -8.96
CA ASP A 149 -26.16 14.71 -9.05
C ASP A 149 -26.37 13.27 -9.60
N SER A 150 -25.36 12.68 -10.26
CA SER A 150 -25.48 11.38 -10.94
C SER A 150 -25.37 10.17 -10.00
N VAL A 151 -24.80 10.37 -8.81
CA VAL A 151 -24.46 9.30 -7.88
C VAL A 151 -25.68 8.92 -7.05
N SER A 152 -26.04 7.64 -7.10
CA SER A 152 -27.05 7.04 -6.22
C SER A 152 -26.44 6.40 -4.98
N GLU A 153 -25.16 6.01 -5.05
CA GLU A 153 -24.49 5.27 -3.99
C GLU A 153 -22.99 5.62 -3.91
N ILE A 154 -22.51 5.89 -2.70
CA ILE A 154 -21.07 5.97 -2.39
C ILE A 154 -20.76 5.00 -1.27
N GLN A 155 -19.78 4.12 -1.49
CA GLN A 155 -19.30 3.20 -0.47
C GLN A 155 -17.84 3.49 -0.12
N LEU A 156 -17.54 3.47 1.18
CA LEU A 156 -16.18 3.46 1.69
C LEU A 156 -15.76 2.01 1.84
N THR A 157 -14.66 1.63 1.21
CA THR A 157 -14.16 0.26 1.22
C THR A 157 -12.69 0.23 1.59
N GLY A 158 -12.26 -0.88 2.18
CA GLY A 158 -10.85 -1.13 2.45
C GLY A 158 -10.13 -1.67 1.22
N MET A 159 -8.79 -1.62 1.25
CA MET A 159 -8.00 -2.40 0.29
C MET A 159 -8.42 -3.87 0.33
N MET A 160 -8.48 -4.52 -0.83
CA MET A 160 -8.88 -5.93 -0.99
C MET A 160 -10.34 -6.26 -0.62
N HIS A 161 -11.19 -5.27 -0.32
CA HIS A 161 -12.62 -5.52 -0.14
C HIS A 161 -13.30 -5.79 -1.50
N PRO A 162 -13.96 -6.95 -1.69
CA PRO A 162 -14.57 -7.28 -2.97
C PRO A 162 -15.76 -6.36 -3.26
N VAL A 163 -15.73 -5.72 -4.43
CA VAL A 163 -16.85 -4.91 -4.94
C VAL A 163 -17.61 -5.72 -5.98
N SER A 164 -18.88 -5.98 -5.73
CA SER A 164 -19.75 -6.64 -6.71
C SER A 164 -20.07 -5.68 -7.84
N VAL A 165 -19.49 -5.93 -9.02
CA VAL A 165 -19.83 -5.19 -10.24
C VAL A 165 -20.89 -5.98 -11.00
N ALA A 166 -22.14 -5.54 -10.92
CA ALA A 166 -23.17 -5.99 -11.85
C ALA A 166 -23.03 -5.17 -13.14
N PRO A 167 -22.80 -5.77 -14.31
CA PRO A 167 -22.87 -5.01 -15.53
C PRO A 167 -24.32 -4.56 -15.75
N ASP A 168 -24.53 -3.29 -16.08
CA ASP A 168 -25.77 -2.78 -16.66
C ASP A 168 -25.91 -3.40 -18.07
N LEU A 169 -26.17 -4.71 -18.13
CA LEU A 169 -26.65 -5.34 -19.33
C LEU A 169 -28.17 -5.13 -19.34
N PRO A 170 -28.75 -4.55 -20.41
CA PRO A 170 -30.18 -4.69 -20.61
C PRO A 170 -30.53 -6.18 -20.54
N GLU A 171 -31.68 -6.53 -19.96
CA GLU A 171 -32.25 -7.87 -19.99
C GLU A 171 -32.61 -8.26 -21.44
N GLU A 172 -31.63 -8.40 -22.32
CA GLU A 172 -31.80 -8.93 -23.66
C GLU A 172 -31.10 -10.28 -23.77
N GLU A 173 -31.94 -11.29 -23.97
CA GLU A 173 -31.70 -12.66 -24.40
C GLU A 173 -30.27 -13.19 -24.23
N ILE A 174 -30.13 -14.11 -23.27
CA ILE A 174 -29.02 -15.06 -23.21
C ILE A 174 -29.08 -15.94 -24.46
N VAL A 175 -28.56 -15.44 -25.57
CA VAL A 175 -28.16 -16.25 -26.72
C VAL A 175 -26.78 -16.81 -26.39
N GLY A 176 -26.68 -18.13 -26.51
CA GLY A 176 -25.59 -18.94 -25.99
C GLY A 176 -24.21 -18.67 -26.57
N ASP A 177 -23.26 -19.38 -25.97
CA ASP A 177 -21.80 -19.36 -26.19
C ASP A 177 -21.03 -18.20 -25.53
N ARG A 178 -20.86 -18.30 -24.21
CA ARG A 178 -19.60 -17.89 -23.58
C ARG A 178 -18.85 -19.14 -23.10
N PRO A 179 -17.60 -19.35 -23.52
CA PRO A 179 -16.83 -20.56 -23.20
C PRO A 179 -16.60 -20.77 -21.69
N ALA A 180 -16.67 -19.70 -20.88
CA ALA A 180 -16.50 -19.78 -19.43
C ALA A 180 -17.63 -20.54 -18.70
N LYS A 181 -18.85 -20.57 -19.23
CA LYS A 181 -19.97 -21.29 -18.58
C LYS A 181 -19.87 -22.80 -18.74
N ARG A 182 -19.29 -23.25 -19.87
CA ARG A 182 -19.15 -24.67 -20.22
C ARG A 182 -18.19 -25.41 -19.29
N ILE A 183 -17.21 -24.72 -18.70
CA ILE A 183 -16.25 -25.30 -17.75
C ILE A 183 -16.90 -25.62 -16.38
N LEU A 184 -17.98 -24.90 -16.02
CA LEU A 184 -18.68 -25.11 -14.75
C LEU A 184 -19.72 -26.24 -14.86
N ASP A 185 -20.39 -26.38 -16.00
CA ASP A 185 -21.40 -27.44 -16.22
C ASP A 185 -20.76 -28.85 -16.31
N GLU A 186 -19.51 -28.97 -16.79
CA GLU A 186 -18.81 -30.27 -16.86
C GLU A 186 -18.29 -30.77 -15.50
N ARG A 187 -18.35 -29.94 -14.44
CA ARG A 187 -17.91 -30.30 -13.07
C ARG A 187 -19.02 -30.28 -12.02
N GLY A 188 -20.27 -30.00 -12.41
CA GLY A 188 -21.41 -29.88 -11.50
C GLY A 188 -22.40 -31.03 -11.59
N ALA A 189 -22.01 -32.24 -11.17
CA ALA A 189 -22.99 -33.27 -10.81
C ALA A 189 -23.29 -33.16 -9.31
N ASP A 190 -24.56 -32.92 -9.01
CA ASP A 190 -25.26 -33.04 -7.73
C ASP A 190 -24.82 -32.15 -6.56
N ILE A 191 -25.34 -30.91 -6.51
CA ILE A 191 -25.73 -30.29 -5.24
C ILE A 191 -27.15 -29.74 -5.38
N ALA A 192 -28.12 -30.49 -4.85
CA ALA A 192 -29.48 -30.01 -4.65
C ALA A 192 -29.52 -29.05 -3.46
N VAL A 193 -29.93 -27.80 -3.69
CA VAL A 193 -30.20 -26.83 -2.62
C VAL A 193 -31.67 -26.93 -2.24
N GLY A 194 -31.93 -27.54 -1.09
CA GLY A 194 -33.23 -27.51 -0.43
C GLY A 194 -33.35 -26.30 0.51
N ASP A 195 -34.48 -25.61 0.42
CA ASP A 195 -34.88 -24.52 1.31
C ASP A 195 -35.17 -25.00 2.75
N ASN A 196 -34.92 -24.09 3.70
CA ASN A 196 -35.13 -24.12 5.16
C ASN A 196 -34.00 -24.65 6.05
N ALA A 197 -33.28 -23.71 6.69
CA ALA A 197 -32.96 -23.79 8.11
C ALA A 197 -32.69 -22.39 8.69
N GLN A 198 -33.41 -22.06 9.76
CA GLN A 198 -33.09 -20.95 10.68
C GLN A 198 -31.70 -21.19 11.29
N PHE A 199 -30.79 -20.23 11.17
CA PHE A 199 -29.49 -20.26 11.87
C PHE A 199 -29.36 -19.07 12.81
N GLY A 200 -29.14 -19.39 14.10
CA GLY A 200 -29.03 -18.44 15.21
C GLY A 200 -27.72 -17.63 15.18
N SER A 201 -27.81 -16.39 15.66
CA SER A 201 -26.81 -15.31 15.53
C SER A 201 -25.54 -15.47 16.38
N ASP A 202 -25.50 -16.37 17.35
CA ASP A 202 -24.49 -16.28 18.41
C ASP A 202 -23.24 -17.17 18.18
N ALA A 203 -23.25 -18.03 17.16
CA ALA A 203 -22.10 -18.87 16.81
C ALA A 203 -21.17 -18.26 15.74
N ILE A 204 -21.58 -17.14 15.13
CA ILE A 204 -20.88 -16.50 14.00
C ILE A 204 -19.78 -15.54 14.50
N HIS A 205 -19.92 -14.99 15.70
CA HIS A 205 -18.95 -14.02 16.24
C HIS A 205 -17.60 -14.65 16.63
N GLY A 206 -17.57 -15.93 17.03
CA GLY A 206 -16.32 -16.63 17.35
C GLY A 206 -15.52 -16.99 16.09
N THR A 207 -16.20 -17.49 15.06
CA THR A 207 -15.57 -17.91 13.80
C THR A 207 -15.08 -16.72 12.98
N LEU A 208 -15.81 -15.60 12.92
CA LEU A 208 -15.33 -14.38 12.24
C LEU A 208 -14.07 -13.78 12.89
N SER A 209 -13.93 -13.86 14.21
CA SER A 209 -12.71 -13.42 14.90
C SER A 209 -11.52 -14.31 14.53
N GLU A 210 -11.70 -15.63 14.53
CA GLU A 210 -10.66 -16.58 14.13
C GLU A 210 -10.26 -16.42 12.65
N PHE A 211 -11.22 -16.11 11.76
CA PHE A 211 -10.93 -15.77 10.38
C PHE A 211 -10.19 -14.43 10.22
N SER A 212 -10.53 -13.42 11.03
CA SER A 212 -9.84 -12.13 11.05
C SER A 212 -8.38 -12.30 11.49
N ASP A 213 -8.13 -13.07 12.55
CA ASP A 213 -6.78 -13.35 13.05
C ASP A 213 -5.94 -14.12 12.03
N GLN A 214 -6.57 -15.04 11.27
CA GLN A 214 -5.92 -15.75 10.17
C GLN A 214 -5.60 -14.82 8.99
N ILE A 215 -6.46 -13.87 8.68
CA ILE A 215 -6.21 -12.86 7.63
C ILE A 215 -5.07 -11.93 8.05
N GLU A 216 -5.03 -11.46 9.30
CA GLU A 216 -3.93 -10.63 9.80
C GLU A 216 -2.59 -11.40 9.78
N ALA A 217 -2.59 -12.68 10.16
CA ALA A 217 -1.41 -13.54 10.06
C ALA A 217 -0.95 -13.72 8.60
N LEU A 218 -1.90 -13.85 7.67
CA LEU A 218 -1.61 -13.97 6.24
C LEU A 218 -1.09 -12.66 5.66
N GLU A 219 -1.62 -11.51 6.07
CA GLU A 219 -1.13 -10.19 5.69
C GLU A 219 0.28 -9.94 6.21
N LEU A 220 0.58 -10.34 7.45
CA LEU A 220 1.92 -10.26 8.02
C LEU A 220 2.90 -11.16 7.25
N ALA A 221 2.48 -12.37 6.88
CA ALA A 221 3.28 -13.27 6.05
C ALA A 221 3.52 -12.68 4.66
N LEU A 222 2.52 -12.08 4.03
CA LEU A 222 2.63 -11.39 2.74
C LEU A 222 3.56 -10.18 2.79
N ARG A 223 3.50 -9.37 3.85
CA ARG A 223 4.43 -8.25 4.07
C ARG A 223 5.86 -8.74 4.28
N THR A 224 6.03 -9.84 5.02
CA THR A 224 7.34 -10.45 5.25
C THR A 224 7.92 -11.01 3.94
N LEU A 225 7.12 -11.73 3.16
CA LEU A 225 7.50 -12.24 1.84
C LEU A 225 7.78 -11.12 0.84
N SER A 226 6.99 -10.04 0.86
CA SER A 226 7.24 -8.86 0.02
C SER A 226 8.54 -8.15 0.41
N GLY A 227 8.85 -8.08 1.71
CA GLY A 227 10.13 -7.58 2.22
C GLY A 227 11.30 -8.46 1.80
N GLN A 228 11.17 -9.78 1.92
CA GLN A 228 12.17 -10.75 1.46
C GLN A 228 12.39 -10.67 -0.05
N LEU A 229 11.31 -10.54 -0.85
CA LEU A 229 11.38 -10.32 -2.30
C LEU A 229 12.03 -8.98 -2.66
N ALA A 230 11.84 -7.94 -1.87
CA ALA A 230 12.51 -6.64 -2.08
C ALA A 230 14.02 -6.72 -1.79
N VAL A 231 14.42 -7.49 -0.77
CA VAL A 231 15.83 -7.78 -0.46
C VAL A 231 16.46 -8.64 -1.54
N GLU A 232 15.81 -9.73 -1.95
CA GLU A 232 16.24 -10.61 -3.06
C GLU A 232 16.35 -9.85 -4.39
N ARG A 233 15.45 -8.89 -4.66
CA ARG A 233 15.54 -8.01 -5.84
C ARG A 233 16.81 -7.16 -5.89
N HIS A 234 17.40 -6.84 -4.74
CA HIS A 234 18.60 -6.02 -4.66
C HIS A 234 19.88 -6.85 -4.89
N ASP A 235 19.91 -8.11 -4.43
CA ASP A 235 21.11 -8.96 -4.49
C ASP A 235 21.21 -9.83 -5.76
N SER A 236 20.10 -10.11 -6.44
CA SER A 236 20.06 -11.11 -7.52
C SER A 236 20.19 -10.56 -8.95
N GLY A 237 20.08 -9.24 -9.15
CA GLY A 237 20.31 -8.58 -10.44
C GLY A 237 19.32 -8.96 -11.57
N PHE A 238 18.24 -9.69 -11.26
CA PHE A 238 17.24 -10.11 -12.24
C PHE A 238 16.28 -8.96 -12.59
N SER A 239 15.97 -8.81 -13.87
CA SER A 239 14.97 -7.85 -14.32
C SER A 239 13.55 -8.33 -13.94
N GLU A 240 12.58 -7.42 -13.91
CA GLU A 240 11.17 -7.75 -13.65
C GLU A 240 10.64 -8.81 -14.64
N GLU A 241 11.17 -8.82 -15.86
CA GLU A 241 10.82 -9.77 -16.91
C GLU A 241 11.42 -11.17 -16.65
N ASP A 242 12.62 -11.25 -16.07
CA ASP A 242 13.25 -12.50 -15.65
C ASP A 242 12.50 -13.12 -14.46
N ILE A 243 12.08 -12.31 -13.49
CA ILE A 243 11.30 -12.78 -12.33
C ILE A 243 9.93 -13.30 -12.78
N ARG A 244 9.23 -12.59 -13.67
CA ARG A 244 7.95 -13.05 -14.22
C ARG A 244 8.09 -14.35 -15.02
N ARG A 245 9.25 -14.57 -15.66
CA ARG A 245 9.55 -15.83 -16.35
C ARG A 245 9.75 -16.96 -15.35
N ILE A 246 10.59 -16.76 -14.33
CA ILE A 246 10.87 -17.77 -13.29
C ILE A 246 9.59 -18.17 -12.56
N VAL A 247 8.78 -17.20 -12.11
CA VAL A 247 7.52 -17.49 -11.42
C VAL A 247 6.53 -18.24 -12.32
N ARG A 248 6.49 -17.91 -13.62
CA ARG A 248 5.62 -18.63 -14.57
C ARG A 248 6.11 -20.07 -14.77
N ASP A 249 7.41 -20.27 -14.88
CA ASP A 249 8.00 -21.60 -15.05
C ASP A 249 7.76 -22.48 -13.80
N GLU A 250 7.90 -21.92 -12.58
CA GLU A 250 7.57 -22.63 -11.32
C GLU A 250 6.07 -22.93 -11.19
N MET A 251 5.19 -21.99 -11.56
CA MET A 251 3.75 -22.23 -11.55
C MET A 251 3.35 -23.33 -12.55
N ASP A 252 3.95 -23.36 -13.73
CA ASP A 252 3.70 -24.39 -14.74
C ASP A 252 4.22 -25.77 -14.29
N GLU A 253 5.30 -25.82 -13.51
CA GLU A 253 5.84 -27.04 -12.91
C GLU A 253 4.93 -27.58 -11.80
N ILE A 254 4.49 -26.73 -10.87
CA ILE A 254 3.53 -27.09 -9.80
C ILE A 254 2.20 -27.58 -10.40
N VAL A 255 1.72 -26.92 -11.46
CA VAL A 255 0.50 -27.34 -12.15
C VAL A 255 0.70 -28.68 -12.86
N ARG A 256 1.88 -28.96 -13.43
CA ARG A 256 2.19 -30.29 -14.00
C ARG A 256 2.22 -31.37 -12.92
N GLU A 257 2.91 -31.14 -11.82
CA GLU A 257 3.00 -32.11 -10.73
C GLU A 257 1.61 -32.41 -10.15
N ALA A 258 0.77 -31.39 -9.94
CA ALA A 258 -0.62 -31.57 -9.47
C ALA A 258 -1.52 -32.31 -10.48
N VAL A 259 -1.22 -32.24 -11.78
CA VAL A 259 -1.92 -32.99 -12.83
C VAL A 259 -1.41 -34.43 -12.93
N GLU A 260 -0.13 -34.67 -12.74
CA GLU A 260 0.48 -36.01 -12.73
C GLU A 260 0.08 -36.83 -11.48
N GLU A 261 -0.04 -36.18 -10.31
CA GLU A 261 -0.57 -36.81 -9.09
C GLU A 261 -2.05 -37.19 -9.21
N ASN A 262 -2.86 -36.42 -9.94
CA ASN A 262 -4.28 -36.74 -10.19
C ASN A 262 -4.51 -37.81 -11.27
N GLN A 263 -3.50 -38.13 -12.09
CA GLN A 263 -3.58 -39.20 -13.09
C GLN A 263 -3.03 -40.56 -12.59
N SER A 264 -2.39 -40.57 -11.42
CA SER A 264 -1.80 -41.76 -10.81
C SER A 264 -2.63 -42.37 -9.67
N ASN A 265 -3.87 -41.88 -9.48
CA ASN A 265 -4.84 -42.35 -8.48
C ASN A 265 -6.11 -42.90 -9.14
#